data_AF-G9N3I0-F1
#
_entry.id   AF-G9N3I0-F1
#
_cell.length_a   1.000
_cell.length_b   1.000
_cell.length_c   1.000
_cell.angle_alpha   90.00
_cell.angle_beta   90.00
_cell.angle_gamma   90.00
#
_symmetry.space_group_name_H-M   'P 1'
#
loop_
_entity.id
_entity.type
_entity.pdbx_description
1 polymer ?
#
loop_
_entity_poly.entity_id
_entity_poly.type
_entity_poly.pdbx_seq_one_letter_code
_entity_poly.pdbx_strand_id
1 'polypeptide(L)'
;MAPEVGLSRSTFAKLSPHPYLLANLEPSDDSIPPARSNGRAPFEVRKPTVNLSSLSHAHGSALVRTGDTTVICGIRGETILTDHIPNFRASNTQTELADYDLLVPNIELATGSAPQFLPGGPPTTLAQTLSTKIYSLLHSSKLLRAEDLRIWHKRPAEAPISGYEDEEEVGNEKQEGEEYVVAYWVLYIDLFFISFDGNPFDAAWAATVAALRDTKLPQARYDPDREMIICSKKDPRPLTVESMPIACTAVIFTGKETKEQAADGKFWILADPDTLEESLCDETVTIVIDCAGGSRRILSISKHGGTVMTAKLLGSKEFLDWASKRWEGFASAMTGGR
;
A
#
# COMPACT_ATOMS: atom_id res chain seq x y z
N MET A 1 -48.20 3.61 33.54
CA MET A 1 -47.27 3.48 32.41
C MET A 1 -45.88 3.36 33.00
N ALA A 2 -45.24 2.20 32.90
CA ALA A 2 -43.84 2.10 33.30
C ALA A 2 -43.03 3.01 32.35
N PRO A 3 -42.11 3.84 32.85
CA PRO A 3 -41.20 4.57 31.96
C PRO A 3 -40.44 3.53 31.13
N GLU A 4 -40.15 3.85 29.87
CA GLU A 4 -39.19 3.05 29.09
C GLU A 4 -37.85 3.08 29.83
N VAL A 5 -37.60 2.06 30.65
CA VAL A 5 -36.32 1.85 31.34
C VAL A 5 -35.36 1.29 30.30
N GLY A 6 -35.00 2.12 29.32
CA GLY A 6 -34.06 1.81 28.26
C GLY A 6 -32.80 2.65 28.41
N LEU A 7 -31.64 2.03 28.22
CA LEU A 7 -30.41 2.78 28.00
C LEU A 7 -30.56 3.56 26.68
N SER A 8 -30.06 4.80 26.63
CA SER A 8 -29.95 5.51 25.35
C SER A 8 -29.03 4.72 24.40
N ARG A 9 -29.25 4.81 23.09
CA ARG A 9 -28.42 4.10 22.09
C ARG A 9 -26.92 4.40 22.26
N SER A 10 -26.57 5.65 22.55
CA SER A 10 -25.17 6.05 22.75
C SER A 10 -24.57 5.52 24.06
N THR A 11 -25.38 5.38 25.11
CA THR A 11 -24.96 4.75 26.37
C THR A 11 -24.80 3.24 26.21
N PHE A 12 -25.73 2.59 25.52
CA PHE A 12 -25.69 1.15 25.26
C PHE A 12 -24.49 0.77 24.39
N ALA A 13 -24.21 1.54 23.33
CA ALA A 13 -23.03 1.36 22.49
C ALA A 13 -21.71 1.43 23.27
N LYS A 14 -21.64 2.25 24.33
CA LYS A 14 -20.43 2.37 25.18
C LYS A 14 -20.34 1.29 26.25
N LEU A 15 -21.46 0.89 26.84
CA LEU A 15 -21.50 -0.13 27.90
C LEU A 15 -21.30 -1.54 27.37
N SER A 16 -21.89 -1.85 26.21
CA SER A 16 -21.91 -3.21 25.66
C SER A 16 -21.83 -3.15 24.12
N PRO A 17 -20.64 -2.85 23.58
CA PRO A 17 -20.46 -2.61 22.14
C PRO A 17 -20.74 -3.86 21.28
N HIS A 18 -20.42 -5.06 21.77
CA HIS A 18 -20.69 -6.30 21.04
C HIS A 18 -22.21 -6.60 20.92
N PRO A 19 -23.00 -6.63 22.02
CA PRO A 19 -24.45 -6.74 21.93
C PRO A 19 -25.11 -5.60 21.13
N TYR A 20 -24.56 -4.39 21.19
CA TYR A 20 -25.06 -3.26 20.40
C TYR A 20 -24.90 -3.49 18.90
N LEU A 21 -23.73 -3.95 18.45
CA LEU A 21 -23.51 -4.27 17.04
C LEU A 21 -24.40 -5.43 16.58
N LEU A 22 -24.52 -6.48 17.40
CA LEU A 22 -25.41 -7.61 17.11
C LEU A 22 -26.86 -7.18 16.94
N ALA A 23 -27.38 -6.33 17.84
CA ALA A 23 -28.75 -5.83 17.77
C ALA A 23 -29.04 -4.98 16.51
N ASN A 24 -28.03 -4.32 15.95
CA ASN A 24 -28.19 -3.57 14.70
C ASN A 24 -28.10 -4.48 13.45
N LEU A 25 -27.30 -5.54 13.52
CA LEU A 25 -27.14 -6.53 12.45
C LEU A 25 -28.30 -7.55 12.40
N GLU A 26 -29.00 -7.74 13.52
CA GLU A 26 -30.18 -8.58 13.67
C GLU A 26 -31.28 -7.78 14.37
N PRO A 27 -31.92 -6.83 13.66
CA PRO A 27 -33.01 -6.06 14.23
C PRO A 27 -34.19 -6.97 14.58
N SER A 28 -34.82 -6.74 15.72
CA SER A 28 -36.00 -7.51 16.15
C SER A 28 -37.24 -7.31 15.28
N ASP A 29 -37.24 -6.26 14.46
CA ASP A 29 -38.31 -5.89 13.53
C ASP A 29 -37.80 -6.09 12.09
N ASP A 30 -38.41 -7.05 11.38
CA ASP A 30 -38.07 -7.40 10.00
C ASP A 30 -38.28 -6.25 9.00
N SER A 31 -38.99 -5.18 9.39
CA SER A 31 -39.16 -3.98 8.56
C SER A 31 -37.91 -3.10 8.49
N ILE A 32 -36.97 -3.26 9.42
CA ILE A 32 -35.74 -2.47 9.51
C ILE A 32 -34.61 -3.27 8.83
N PRO A 33 -33.93 -2.71 7.82
CA PRO A 33 -32.81 -3.40 7.19
C PRO A 33 -31.64 -3.52 8.17
N PRO A 34 -30.90 -4.65 8.15
CA PRO A 34 -29.73 -4.83 9.00
C PRO A 34 -28.66 -3.81 8.64
N ALA A 35 -28.18 -3.08 9.65
CA ALA A 35 -27.21 -2.01 9.48
C ALA A 35 -26.11 -2.13 10.53
N ARG A 36 -24.95 -1.57 10.21
CA ARG A 36 -23.83 -1.45 11.14
C ARG A 36 -24.08 -0.33 12.15
N SER A 37 -23.22 -0.24 13.16
CA SER A 37 -23.22 0.85 14.16
C SER A 37 -23.23 2.26 13.53
N ASN A 38 -22.59 2.40 12.37
CA ASN A 38 -22.48 3.63 11.58
C ASN A 38 -23.59 3.80 10.51
N GLY A 39 -24.56 2.88 10.44
CA GLY A 39 -25.68 2.91 9.49
C GLY A 39 -25.39 2.31 8.11
N ARG A 40 -24.15 1.89 7.82
CA ARG A 40 -23.80 1.21 6.56
C ARG A 40 -24.32 -0.22 6.50
N ALA A 41 -24.56 -0.74 5.31
CA ALA A 41 -24.82 -2.17 5.11
C ALA A 41 -23.53 -3.02 5.35
N PRO A 42 -23.65 -4.33 5.60
CA PRO A 42 -22.50 -5.20 5.87
C PRO A 42 -21.39 -5.15 4.80
N PHE A 43 -21.75 -5.11 3.52
CA PHE A 43 -20.80 -5.04 2.40
C PHE A 43 -20.57 -3.62 1.85
N GLU A 44 -21.10 -2.60 2.51
CA GLU A 44 -20.96 -1.21 2.06
C GLU A 44 -19.63 -0.60 2.51
N VAL A 45 -18.82 -0.19 1.53
CA VAL A 45 -17.48 0.37 1.71
C VAL A 45 -17.50 1.89 1.73
N ARG A 46 -16.56 2.52 2.45
CA ARG A 46 -16.41 3.98 2.44
C ARG A 46 -15.97 4.45 1.05
N LYS A 47 -16.55 5.55 0.58
CA LYS A 47 -16.15 6.15 -0.70
C LYS A 47 -14.71 6.71 -0.58
N PRO A 48 -13.77 6.27 -1.43
CA PRO A 48 -12.42 6.81 -1.41
C PRO A 48 -12.35 8.16 -2.12
N THR A 49 -11.53 9.08 -1.60
CA THR A 49 -11.08 10.27 -2.29
C THR A 49 -9.55 10.25 -2.37
N VAL A 50 -9.01 10.54 -3.54
CA VAL A 50 -7.57 10.50 -3.81
C VAL A 50 -7.17 11.81 -4.47
N ASN A 51 -6.17 12.49 -3.90
CA ASN A 51 -5.56 13.68 -4.49
C ASN A 51 -4.08 13.40 -4.75
N LEU A 52 -3.69 13.35 -6.01
CA LEU A 52 -2.29 13.16 -6.43
C LEU A 52 -1.51 14.48 -6.31
N SER A 53 -0.18 14.41 -6.25
CA SER A 53 0.71 15.58 -6.15
C SER A 53 0.36 16.55 -5.01
N SER A 54 -0.04 16.01 -3.85
CA SER A 54 -0.42 16.81 -2.68
C SER A 54 0.78 17.52 -2.00
N LEU A 55 2.00 17.01 -2.19
CA LEU A 55 3.24 17.56 -1.63
C LEU A 55 4.14 18.10 -2.75
N SER A 56 4.57 19.36 -2.64
CA SER A 56 5.36 20.05 -3.67
C SER A 56 6.82 19.60 -3.76
N HIS A 57 7.41 19.14 -2.66
CA HIS A 57 8.82 18.77 -2.58
C HIS A 57 9.09 17.27 -2.76
N ALA A 58 8.05 16.44 -2.73
CA ALA A 58 8.19 15.00 -2.94
C ALA A 58 8.29 14.69 -4.44
N HIS A 59 8.98 13.61 -4.79
CA HIS A 59 9.09 13.15 -6.18
C HIS A 59 7.76 12.56 -6.69
N GLY A 60 6.96 12.02 -5.77
CA GLY A 60 5.57 11.66 -5.97
C GLY A 60 4.83 11.76 -4.66
N SER A 61 3.53 12.08 -4.69
CA SER A 61 2.74 12.11 -3.47
C SER A 61 1.27 11.85 -3.72
N ALA A 62 0.58 11.37 -2.70
CA ALA A 62 -0.86 11.20 -2.72
C ALA A 62 -1.46 11.41 -1.33
N LEU A 63 -2.61 12.07 -1.28
CA LEU A 63 -3.49 12.12 -0.13
C LEU A 63 -4.68 11.21 -0.41
N VAL A 64 -4.87 10.18 0.41
CA VAL A 64 -6.01 9.27 0.32
C VAL A 64 -6.85 9.41 1.57
N ARG A 65 -8.16 9.57 1.36
CA ARG A 65 -9.14 9.58 2.44
C ARG A 65 -10.23 8.55 2.16
N THR A 66 -10.49 7.71 3.15
CA THR A 66 -11.55 6.70 3.16
C THR A 66 -12.42 6.92 4.39
N GLY A 67 -13.54 7.61 4.21
CA GLY A 67 -14.35 8.11 5.33
C GLY A 67 -13.54 9.09 6.17
N ASP A 68 -13.30 8.75 7.44
CA ASP A 68 -12.52 9.58 8.36
C ASP A 68 -11.05 9.17 8.47
N THR A 69 -10.67 7.99 7.98
CA THR A 69 -9.26 7.61 7.85
C THR A 69 -8.62 8.40 6.70
N THR A 70 -7.56 9.14 7.00
CA THR A 70 -6.85 10.00 6.05
C THR A 70 -5.35 9.76 6.15
N VAL A 71 -4.72 9.44 5.01
CA VAL A 71 -3.30 9.11 4.90
C VAL A 71 -2.65 9.95 3.81
N ILE A 72 -1.49 10.53 4.10
CA ILE A 72 -0.61 11.15 3.12
C ILE A 72 0.55 10.19 2.86
N CYS A 73 0.83 9.90 1.60
CA CYS A 73 2.03 9.22 1.17
C CYS A 73 2.93 10.20 0.40
N GLY A 74 4.20 10.27 0.79
CA GLY A 74 5.24 11.00 0.07
C GLY A 74 6.35 10.04 -0.37
N ILE A 75 6.83 10.21 -1.59
CA ILE A 75 7.93 9.40 -2.13
C ILE A 75 9.15 10.28 -2.34
N ARG A 76 10.27 9.83 -1.79
CA ARG A 76 11.58 10.45 -1.94
C ARG A 76 12.52 9.45 -2.61
N GLY A 77 13.01 9.81 -3.80
CA GLY A 77 14.11 9.12 -4.44
C GLY A 77 15.45 9.61 -3.90
N GLU A 78 16.29 8.68 -3.46
CA GLU A 78 17.71 8.89 -3.19
C GLU A 78 18.53 7.92 -4.06
N THR A 79 19.84 8.13 -4.19
CA THR A 79 20.69 7.30 -5.06
C THR A 79 21.76 6.60 -4.25
N ILE A 80 21.99 5.32 -4.55
CA ILE A 80 23.06 4.52 -3.97
C ILE A 80 23.98 4.00 -5.08
N LEU A 81 25.29 4.16 -4.91
CA LEU A 81 26.29 3.60 -5.82
C LEU A 81 26.34 2.08 -5.67
N THR A 82 26.60 1.39 -6.78
CA THR A 82 26.72 -0.09 -6.78
C THR A 82 27.82 -0.59 -5.84
N ASP A 83 28.91 0.16 -5.68
CA ASP A 83 30.01 -0.16 -4.75
C ASP A 83 29.59 -0.12 -3.27
N HIS A 84 28.51 0.61 -2.96
CA HIS A 84 27.97 0.71 -1.59
C HIS A 84 26.84 -0.29 -1.32
N ILE A 85 26.41 -1.07 -2.32
CA ILE A 85 25.39 -2.11 -2.14
C ILE A 85 26.07 -3.39 -1.65
N PRO A 86 25.74 -3.88 -0.45
CA PRO A 86 26.27 -5.15 0.04
C PRO A 86 25.90 -6.30 -0.90
N ASN A 87 26.87 -7.14 -1.24
CA ASN A 87 26.67 -8.31 -2.12
C ASN A 87 26.07 -7.98 -3.50
N PHE A 88 26.41 -6.82 -4.07
CA PHE A 88 25.98 -6.46 -5.42
C PHE A 88 26.35 -7.53 -6.47
N ARG A 89 25.40 -7.89 -7.33
CA ARG A 89 25.56 -8.86 -8.42
C ARG A 89 24.99 -8.29 -9.71
N ALA A 90 25.85 -7.93 -10.67
CA ALA A 90 25.42 -7.42 -11.97
C ALA A 90 24.57 -8.42 -12.78
N SER A 91 24.70 -9.73 -12.52
CA SER A 91 23.92 -10.78 -13.19
C SER A 91 22.51 -10.95 -12.62
N ASN A 92 22.22 -10.39 -11.44
CA ASN A 92 20.91 -10.51 -10.82
C ASN A 92 19.99 -9.45 -11.41
N THR A 93 19.00 -9.84 -12.20
CA THR A 93 18.01 -8.92 -12.79
C THR A 93 16.59 -9.16 -12.29
N GLN A 94 16.36 -10.25 -11.55
CA GLN A 94 15.02 -10.69 -11.16
C GLN A 94 14.65 -10.26 -9.73
N THR A 95 15.61 -10.25 -8.81
CA THR A 95 15.38 -9.98 -7.38
C THR A 95 16.07 -8.71 -6.87
N GLU A 96 16.62 -7.89 -7.76
CA GLU A 96 17.35 -6.65 -7.43
C GLU A 96 16.61 -5.75 -6.44
N LEU A 97 15.30 -5.53 -6.64
CA LEU A 97 14.51 -4.65 -5.77
C LEU A 97 14.54 -5.09 -4.31
N ALA A 98 14.45 -6.41 -4.07
CA ALA A 98 14.42 -6.98 -2.74
C ALA A 98 15.83 -7.18 -2.19
N ASP A 99 16.75 -7.72 -3.01
CA ASP A 99 18.12 -8.02 -2.57
C ASP A 99 18.94 -6.75 -2.26
N TYR A 100 18.61 -5.62 -2.92
CA TYR A 100 19.26 -4.33 -2.71
C TYR A 100 18.43 -3.34 -1.89
N ASP A 101 17.30 -3.79 -1.33
CA ASP A 101 16.39 -2.97 -0.49
C ASP A 101 16.06 -1.59 -1.09
N LEU A 102 15.73 -1.57 -2.39
CA LEU A 102 15.51 -0.32 -3.12
C LEU A 102 14.18 0.36 -2.75
N LEU A 103 13.28 -0.32 -2.05
CA LEU A 103 11.97 0.19 -1.66
C LEU A 103 11.87 0.16 -0.13
N VAL A 104 11.79 1.34 0.48
CA VAL A 104 11.81 1.49 1.95
C VAL A 104 10.52 2.16 2.42
N PRO A 105 9.49 1.39 2.81
CA PRO A 105 8.24 1.94 3.34
C PRO A 105 8.36 2.25 4.83
N ASN A 106 8.08 3.49 5.17
CA ASN A 106 8.02 3.98 6.54
C ASN A 106 6.58 4.43 6.86
N ILE A 107 6.09 4.10 8.06
CA ILE A 107 4.74 4.44 8.50
C ILE A 107 4.80 5.17 9.83
N GLU A 108 4.29 6.39 9.84
CA GLU A 108 4.20 7.24 11.01
C GLU A 108 2.74 7.36 11.47
N LEU A 109 2.45 6.75 12.61
CA LEU A 109 1.14 6.84 13.29
C LEU A 109 1.15 7.88 14.42
N ALA A 110 2.32 8.19 15.00
CA ALA A 110 2.47 9.09 16.14
C ALA A 110 2.46 10.57 15.72
N THR A 111 1.47 10.93 14.91
CA THR A 111 1.17 12.28 14.41
C THR A 111 0.02 12.95 15.19
N GLY A 112 -0.56 12.26 16.18
CA GLY A 112 -1.83 12.65 16.80
C GLY A 112 -3.06 12.20 16.00
N SER A 113 -2.92 11.21 15.11
CA SER A 113 -3.98 10.70 14.23
C SER A 113 -5.16 10.03 14.96
N ALA A 114 -4.93 9.50 16.15
CA ALA A 114 -5.96 9.03 17.08
C ALA A 114 -5.51 9.27 18.53
N PRO A 115 -6.43 9.31 19.51
CA PRO A 115 -6.09 9.54 20.92
C PRO A 115 -5.06 8.56 21.51
N GLN A 116 -5.00 7.35 20.95
CA GLN A 116 -4.04 6.30 21.33
C GLN A 116 -2.62 6.51 20.78
N PHE A 117 -2.45 7.36 19.76
CA PHE A 117 -1.16 7.64 19.12
C PHE A 117 -0.68 9.02 19.52
N LEU A 118 0.04 9.08 20.65
CA LEU A 118 0.63 10.31 21.16
C LEU A 118 1.78 10.78 20.27
N PRO A 119 1.86 12.09 19.95
CA PRO A 119 2.96 12.64 19.16
C PRO A 119 4.34 12.42 19.79
N GLY A 120 5.31 12.03 18.96
CA GLY A 120 6.70 11.83 19.39
C GLY A 120 6.96 10.54 20.18
N GLY A 121 5.98 9.64 20.26
CA GLY A 121 6.18 8.30 20.80
C GLY A 121 7.03 7.42 19.86
N PRO A 122 7.64 6.33 20.39
CA PRO A 122 8.32 5.35 19.56
C PRO A 122 7.33 4.62 18.62
N PRO A 123 7.82 4.01 17.53
CA PRO A 123 6.96 3.32 16.57
C PRO A 123 6.22 2.15 17.23
N THR A 124 4.90 2.17 17.12
CA THR A 124 4.02 1.15 17.72
C THR A 124 4.13 -0.19 17.00
N THR A 125 3.71 -1.28 17.64
CA THR A 125 3.66 -2.62 17.00
C THR A 125 2.80 -2.61 15.75
N LEU A 126 1.71 -1.82 15.75
CA LEU A 126 0.86 -1.65 14.59
C LEU A 126 1.61 -1.00 13.42
N ALA A 127 2.32 0.11 13.66
CA ALA A 127 3.12 0.78 12.63
C ALA A 127 4.17 -0.15 12.02
N GLN A 128 4.90 -0.89 12.85
CA GLN A 128 5.92 -1.85 12.41
C GLN A 128 5.32 -3.01 11.60
N THR A 129 4.18 -3.54 12.04
CA THR A 129 3.46 -4.62 11.34
C THR A 129 2.94 -4.14 9.98
N LEU A 130 2.36 -2.94 9.92
CA LEU A 130 1.86 -2.36 8.67
C LEU A 130 3.01 -2.07 7.69
N SER A 131 4.13 -1.51 8.16
CA SER A 131 5.31 -1.25 7.32
C SER A 131 5.84 -2.55 6.71
N THR A 132 5.97 -3.61 7.52
CA THR A 132 6.42 -4.94 7.05
C THR A 132 5.44 -5.55 6.04
N LYS A 133 4.13 -5.40 6.26
CA LYS A 133 3.10 -5.87 5.33
C LYS A 133 3.16 -5.14 3.99
N ILE A 134 3.32 -3.81 4.00
CA ILE A 134 3.47 -3.01 2.78
C ILE A 134 4.77 -3.38 2.05
N TYR A 135 5.89 -3.50 2.77
CA TYR A 135 7.17 -3.94 2.20
C TYR A 135 7.03 -5.29 1.48
N SER A 136 6.48 -6.30 2.17
CA SER A 136 6.26 -7.63 1.60
C SER A 136 5.33 -7.59 0.37
N LEU A 137 4.31 -6.73 0.41
CA LEU A 137 3.38 -6.59 -0.70
C LEU A 137 4.01 -5.84 -1.90
N LEU A 138 4.85 -4.83 -1.68
CA LEU A 138 5.59 -4.13 -2.75
C LEU A 138 6.47 -5.11 -3.54
N HIS A 139 7.22 -5.98 -2.85
CA HIS A 139 8.10 -6.94 -3.51
C HIS A 139 7.34 -8.10 -4.19
N SER A 140 6.26 -8.59 -3.57
CA SER A 140 5.46 -9.68 -4.16
C SER A 140 4.58 -9.23 -5.33
N SER A 141 4.08 -8.00 -5.32
CA SER A 141 3.23 -7.45 -6.38
C SER A 141 3.99 -7.09 -7.66
N LYS A 142 5.32 -6.88 -7.57
CA LYS A 142 6.17 -6.45 -8.69
C LYS A 142 5.63 -5.21 -9.41
N LEU A 143 5.15 -4.22 -8.63
CA LEU A 143 4.54 -3.00 -9.17
C LEU A 143 5.51 -2.15 -10.00
N LEU A 144 6.79 -2.19 -9.63
CA LEU A 144 7.87 -1.43 -10.25
C LEU A 144 8.84 -2.37 -10.94
N ARG A 145 9.38 -1.92 -12.07
CA ARG A 145 10.50 -2.58 -12.73
C ARG A 145 11.81 -2.06 -12.16
N ALA A 146 12.72 -2.97 -11.79
CA ALA A 146 14.04 -2.61 -11.31
C ALA A 146 14.83 -1.78 -12.34
N GLU A 147 14.57 -2.00 -13.63
CA GLU A 147 15.15 -1.26 -14.75
C GLU A 147 14.90 0.24 -14.70
N ASP A 148 13.73 0.68 -14.21
CA ASP A 148 13.41 2.11 -14.08
C ASP A 148 14.23 2.79 -12.97
N LEU A 149 14.80 2.02 -12.05
CA LEU A 149 15.63 2.51 -10.94
C LEU A 149 17.13 2.46 -11.26
N ARG A 150 17.56 1.80 -12.34
CA ARG A 150 18.97 1.69 -12.72
C ARG A 150 19.47 3.01 -13.29
N ILE A 151 20.65 3.42 -12.86
CA ILE A 151 21.41 4.54 -13.43
C ILE A 151 22.58 3.96 -14.21
N TRP A 152 22.56 4.18 -15.52
CA TRP A 152 23.57 3.67 -16.44
C TRP A 152 24.69 4.69 -16.65
N HIS A 153 25.92 4.20 -16.81
CA HIS A 153 27.06 4.99 -17.22
C HIS A 153 27.84 4.26 -18.32
N LYS A 154 28.26 5.02 -19.34
CA LYS A 154 29.17 4.55 -20.39
C LYS A 154 30.59 4.84 -19.96
N ARG A 155 31.43 3.81 -19.80
CA ARG A 155 32.86 4.02 -19.58
C ARG A 155 33.47 4.63 -20.86
N PRO A 156 34.29 5.69 -20.79
CA PRO A 156 35.04 6.14 -21.96
C PRO A 156 35.96 5.00 -22.43
N ALA A 157 35.99 4.72 -23.74
CA ALA A 157 36.97 3.78 -24.27
C ALA A 157 38.38 4.30 -23.96
N GLU A 158 39.23 3.47 -23.36
CA GLU A 158 40.63 3.80 -23.17
C GLU A 158 41.24 4.03 -24.56
N ALA A 159 41.77 5.24 -24.79
CA ALA A 159 42.54 5.50 -26.00
C ALA A 159 43.74 4.54 -25.98
N PRO A 160 44.01 3.77 -27.05
CA PRO A 160 45.18 2.92 -27.09
C PRO A 160 46.40 3.79 -26.84
N ILE A 161 47.22 3.42 -25.85
CA ILE A 161 48.50 4.05 -25.57
C ILE A 161 49.31 3.95 -26.86
N SER A 162 49.50 5.07 -27.57
CA SER A 162 50.29 5.12 -28.79
C SER A 162 51.77 4.95 -28.45
N GLY A 163 52.17 3.69 -28.28
CA GLY A 163 53.54 3.23 -28.25
C GLY A 163 53.84 2.49 -29.55
N TYR A 164 54.57 3.17 -30.42
CA TYR A 164 55.19 2.72 -31.68
C TYR A 164 54.32 2.77 -32.95
N GLU A 165 54.92 3.42 -33.94
CA GLU A 165 54.46 3.75 -35.29
C GLU A 165 54.09 2.49 -36.09
N ASP A 166 52.97 2.53 -36.82
CA ASP A 166 52.92 2.21 -38.25
C ASP A 166 51.51 2.49 -38.82
N GLU A 167 51.51 3.10 -40.01
CA GLU A 167 50.36 3.53 -40.78
C GLU A 167 49.60 2.33 -41.39
N GLU A 168 48.38 2.02 -40.94
CA GLU A 168 47.33 1.48 -41.82
C GLU A 168 45.94 1.98 -41.36
N GLU A 169 45.24 2.68 -42.26
CA GLU A 169 43.84 3.07 -42.09
C GLU A 169 42.95 1.82 -41.99
N VAL A 170 42.60 1.42 -40.76
CA VAL A 170 41.57 0.41 -40.50
C VAL A 170 40.40 1.07 -39.78
N GLY A 171 39.24 1.04 -40.43
CA GLY A 171 37.88 1.33 -39.94
C GLY A 171 37.76 2.11 -38.63
N ASN A 172 37.31 3.36 -38.72
CA ASN A 172 36.93 4.20 -37.59
C ASN A 172 35.61 3.70 -36.95
N GLU A 173 35.61 2.47 -36.44
CA GLU A 173 34.59 1.98 -35.52
C GLU A 173 34.92 2.58 -34.16
N LYS A 174 34.26 3.68 -33.82
CA LYS A 174 34.24 4.18 -32.43
C LYS A 174 33.78 3.02 -31.56
N GLN A 175 34.70 2.37 -30.85
CA GLN A 175 34.35 1.42 -29.80
C GLN A 175 33.55 2.19 -28.75
N GLU A 176 32.22 2.08 -28.82
CA GLU A 176 31.35 2.55 -27.75
C GLU A 176 31.71 1.75 -26.51
N GLY A 177 32.25 2.42 -25.49
CA GLY A 177 32.63 1.75 -24.25
C GLY A 177 31.45 1.06 -23.57
N GLU A 178 31.75 0.00 -22.83
CA GLU A 178 30.74 -0.84 -22.19
C GLU A 178 29.83 -0.03 -21.25
N GLU A 179 28.51 -0.21 -21.41
CA GLU A 179 27.51 0.30 -20.50
C GLU A 179 27.43 -0.57 -19.25
N TYR A 180 27.52 0.06 -18.08
CA TYR A 180 27.31 -0.63 -16.81
C TYR A 180 26.38 0.18 -15.90
N VAL A 181 25.71 -0.51 -14.99
CA VAL A 181 24.90 0.11 -13.94
C VAL A 181 25.84 0.63 -12.87
N VAL A 182 25.87 1.94 -12.67
CA VAL A 182 26.76 2.58 -11.68
C VAL A 182 26.04 2.82 -10.35
N ALA A 183 24.73 3.05 -10.39
CA ALA A 183 23.92 3.34 -9.22
C ALA A 183 22.47 2.88 -9.39
N TYR A 184 21.76 2.84 -8.27
CA TYR A 184 20.32 2.59 -8.20
C TYR A 184 19.60 3.74 -7.50
N TRP A 185 18.37 3.99 -7.90
CA TRP A 185 17.40 4.77 -7.13
C TRP A 185 16.83 3.93 -5.99
N VAL A 186 16.88 4.47 -4.78
CA VAL A 186 16.19 3.99 -3.59
C VAL A 186 14.98 4.87 -3.36
N LEU A 187 13.80 4.28 -3.28
CA LEU A 187 12.54 4.98 -3.02
C LEU A 187 12.16 4.82 -1.56
N TYR A 188 12.27 5.91 -0.82
CA TYR A 188 11.68 6.03 0.52
C TYR A 188 10.21 6.41 0.36
N ILE A 189 9.34 5.57 0.91
CA ILE A 189 7.88 5.71 0.85
C ILE A 189 7.40 6.05 2.25
N ASP A 190 7.24 7.34 2.54
CA ASP A 190 6.81 7.83 3.84
C ASP A 190 5.30 7.99 3.90
N LEU A 191 4.65 7.26 4.80
CA LEU A 191 3.21 7.29 5.04
C LEU A 191 2.92 7.97 6.38
N PHE A 192 2.14 9.05 6.34
CA PHE A 192 1.70 9.80 7.50
C PHE A 192 0.18 9.70 7.64
N PHE A 193 -0.29 9.17 8.75
CA PHE A 193 -1.71 9.18 9.07
C PHE A 193 -2.08 10.55 9.64
N ILE A 194 -3.07 11.23 9.07
CA ILE A 194 -3.62 12.47 9.64
C ILE A 194 -4.76 12.14 10.61
N SER A 195 -5.58 11.18 10.22
CA SER A 195 -6.75 10.73 10.98
C SER A 195 -6.86 9.23 10.83
N PHE A 196 -7.12 8.55 11.94
CA PHE A 196 -7.19 7.09 12.01
C PHE A 196 -8.59 6.70 12.50
N ASP A 197 -9.37 6.06 11.62
CA ASP A 197 -10.69 5.50 11.93
C ASP A 197 -10.87 4.09 11.33
N GLY A 198 -9.94 3.20 11.65
CA GLY A 198 -9.95 1.80 11.20
C GLY A 198 -9.54 1.60 9.74
N ASN A 199 -9.31 0.34 9.40
CA ASN A 199 -8.75 -0.16 8.15
C ASN A 199 -7.49 0.58 7.65
N PRO A 200 -6.45 0.72 8.50
CA PRO A 200 -5.27 1.50 8.15
C PRO A 200 -4.46 0.88 7.00
N PHE A 201 -4.45 -0.45 6.87
CA PHE A 201 -3.69 -1.13 5.83
C PHE A 201 -4.19 -0.79 4.44
N ASP A 202 -5.51 -0.85 4.21
CA ASP A 202 -6.07 -0.57 2.88
C ASP A 202 -5.84 0.90 2.48
N ALA A 203 -6.01 1.83 3.42
CA ALA A 203 -5.78 3.26 3.18
C ALA A 203 -4.30 3.54 2.88
N ALA A 204 -3.38 2.96 3.66
CA ALA A 204 -1.95 3.11 3.43
C ALA A 204 -1.51 2.52 2.10
N TRP A 205 -1.96 1.31 1.77
CA TRP A 205 -1.63 0.66 0.50
C TRP A 205 -2.16 1.44 -0.70
N ALA A 206 -3.41 1.92 -0.64
CA ALA A 206 -3.97 2.75 -1.69
C ALA A 206 -3.19 4.07 -1.86
N ALA A 207 -2.71 4.67 -0.77
CA ALA A 207 -1.87 5.87 -0.80
C ALA A 207 -0.50 5.59 -1.43
N THR A 208 0.13 4.45 -1.11
CA THR A 208 1.39 4.03 -1.72
C THR A 208 1.25 3.84 -3.22
N VAL A 209 0.23 3.09 -3.69
CA VAL A 209 -0.01 2.85 -5.12
C VAL A 209 -0.29 4.16 -5.86
N ALA A 210 -1.10 5.04 -5.27
CA ALA A 210 -1.40 6.35 -5.84
C ALA A 210 -0.15 7.23 -5.95
N ALA A 211 0.67 7.30 -4.90
CA ALA A 211 1.89 8.10 -4.89
C ALA A 211 2.94 7.54 -5.88
N LEU A 212 3.09 6.22 -5.97
CA LEU A 212 4.02 5.58 -6.90
C LEU A 212 3.69 5.92 -8.35
N ARG A 213 2.39 5.97 -8.68
CA ARG A 213 1.90 6.38 -10.01
C ARG A 213 2.15 7.86 -10.33
N ASP A 214 2.20 8.70 -9.31
CA ASP A 214 2.51 10.12 -9.43
C ASP A 214 4.03 10.41 -9.49
N THR A 215 4.86 9.42 -9.15
CA THR A 215 6.29 9.63 -8.95
C THR A 215 7.05 9.91 -10.24
N LYS A 216 7.83 11.00 -10.23
CA LYS A 216 8.72 11.39 -11.31
C LYS A 216 10.13 11.59 -10.75
N LEU A 217 11.09 10.82 -11.26
CA LEU A 217 12.47 10.89 -10.84
C LEU A 217 13.26 11.87 -11.73
N PRO A 218 14.14 12.70 -11.15
CA PRO A 218 14.99 13.59 -11.93
C PRO A 218 16.00 12.78 -12.74
N GLN A 219 16.55 13.37 -13.79
CA GLN A 219 17.60 12.72 -14.56
C GLN A 219 18.88 12.64 -13.71
N ALA A 220 19.38 11.42 -13.49
CA ALA A 220 20.63 11.15 -12.80
C ALA A 220 21.75 10.88 -13.79
N ARG A 221 22.91 11.51 -13.59
CA ARG A 221 24.17 11.20 -14.29
C ARG A 221 25.28 10.93 -13.29
N TYR A 222 26.15 9.99 -13.58
CA TYR A 222 27.35 9.77 -12.78
C TYR A 222 28.48 10.71 -13.22
N ASP A 223 29.14 11.30 -12.23
CA ASP A 223 30.33 12.14 -12.39
C ASP A 223 31.54 11.36 -11.87
N PRO A 224 32.43 10.86 -12.76
CA PRO A 224 33.56 10.03 -12.37
C PRO A 224 34.60 10.79 -11.55
N ASP A 225 34.74 12.11 -11.74
CA ASP A 225 35.74 12.91 -11.03
C ASP A 225 35.38 13.09 -9.55
N ARG A 226 34.08 13.06 -9.25
CA ARG A 226 33.53 13.25 -7.90
C ARG A 226 33.00 11.98 -7.28
N GLU A 227 33.03 10.87 -8.03
CA GLU A 227 32.46 9.58 -7.67
C GLU A 227 31.02 9.71 -7.12
N MET A 228 30.20 10.59 -7.73
CA MET A 228 28.87 10.89 -7.21
C MET A 228 27.83 11.02 -8.32
N ILE A 229 26.56 10.83 -7.94
CA ILE A 229 25.42 11.04 -8.84
C ILE A 229 24.98 12.50 -8.78
N ILE A 230 24.88 13.13 -9.94
CA ILE A 230 24.36 14.49 -10.10
C ILE A 230 22.97 14.42 -10.73
N CYS A 231 21.99 14.98 -10.02
CA CYS A 231 20.61 15.01 -10.45
C CYS A 231 20.26 16.35 -11.12
N SER A 232 19.60 16.29 -12.26
CA SER A 232 19.03 17.44 -12.97
C SER A 232 17.51 17.42 -12.86
N LYS A 233 16.92 18.56 -12.46
CA LYS A 233 15.45 18.73 -12.42
C LYS A 233 14.82 18.89 -13.82
N LYS A 234 15.62 18.98 -14.87
CA LYS A 234 15.13 19.11 -16.25
C LYS A 234 14.60 17.74 -16.70
N ASP A 235 13.38 17.74 -17.24
CA ASP A 235 12.70 16.58 -17.82
C ASP A 235 12.66 15.34 -16.90
N PRO A 236 11.90 15.39 -15.80
CA PRO A 236 11.82 14.27 -14.87
C PRO A 236 11.08 13.09 -15.51
N ARG A 237 11.64 11.89 -15.38
CA ARG A 237 11.08 10.65 -15.95
C ARG A 237 10.03 10.06 -15.00
N PRO A 238 8.78 9.82 -15.47
CA PRO A 238 7.79 9.13 -14.66
C PRO A 238 8.13 7.64 -14.50
N LEU A 239 7.81 7.06 -13.34
CA LEU A 239 7.94 5.62 -13.11
C LEU A 239 6.87 4.85 -13.88
N THR A 240 7.22 3.68 -14.42
CA THR A 240 6.23 2.80 -15.06
C THR A 240 5.61 1.86 -14.01
N VAL A 241 4.32 2.05 -13.75
CA VAL A 241 3.55 1.21 -12.82
C VAL A 241 2.60 0.33 -13.65
N GLU A 242 2.81 -0.98 -13.65
CA GLU A 242 2.14 -1.93 -14.55
C GLU A 242 0.71 -2.29 -14.12
N SER A 243 0.45 -2.25 -12.81
CA SER A 243 -0.81 -2.73 -12.21
C SER A 243 -1.31 -1.78 -11.13
N MET A 244 -2.58 -1.93 -10.75
CA MET A 244 -3.18 -1.12 -9.70
C MET A 244 -3.87 -2.03 -8.67
N PRO A 245 -3.08 -2.72 -7.84
CA PRO A 245 -3.63 -3.59 -6.82
C PRO A 245 -4.23 -2.78 -5.68
N ILE A 246 -5.44 -3.12 -5.27
CA ILE A 246 -6.14 -2.49 -4.15
C ILE A 246 -6.39 -3.56 -3.08
N ALA A 247 -5.99 -3.22 -1.85
CA ALA A 247 -6.28 -4.03 -0.68
C ALA A 247 -7.74 -3.81 -0.25
N CYS A 248 -8.42 -4.92 0.03
CA CYS A 248 -9.80 -4.99 0.42
C CYS A 248 -9.90 -5.84 1.69
N THR A 249 -10.05 -5.18 2.83
CA THR A 249 -10.17 -5.81 4.15
C THR A 249 -11.64 -5.94 4.57
N ALA A 250 -11.96 -7.11 5.11
CA ALA A 250 -13.23 -7.43 5.74
C ALA A 250 -12.98 -8.12 7.09
N VAL A 251 -13.86 -7.88 8.05
CA VAL A 251 -13.85 -8.54 9.37
C VAL A 251 -15.05 -9.45 9.50
N ILE A 252 -14.91 -10.49 10.32
CA ILE A 252 -15.99 -11.43 10.59
C ILE A 252 -16.45 -11.23 12.02
N PHE A 253 -17.71 -10.84 12.14
CA PHE A 253 -18.39 -10.69 13.42
C PHE A 253 -19.18 -11.96 13.74
N THR A 254 -18.97 -12.52 14.93
CA THR A 254 -19.66 -13.72 15.40
C THR A 254 -20.74 -13.37 16.42
N GLY A 255 -21.92 -13.97 16.33
CA GLY A 255 -23.04 -13.62 17.22
C GLY A 255 -22.89 -14.02 18.69
N LYS A 256 -21.88 -14.82 19.06
CA LYS A 256 -21.61 -15.23 20.44
C LYS A 256 -20.28 -14.65 20.91
N GLU A 257 -20.26 -14.03 22.09
CA GLU A 257 -19.04 -13.50 22.72
C GLU A 257 -18.06 -14.59 23.20
N THR A 258 -18.53 -15.83 23.44
CA THR A 258 -17.72 -16.89 24.05
C THR A 258 -16.97 -17.73 23.03
N LYS A 259 -15.63 -17.72 23.15
CA LYS A 259 -14.63 -18.39 22.29
C LYS A 259 -14.74 -19.91 22.19
N GLU A 260 -15.59 -20.57 22.96
CA GLU A 260 -15.56 -22.03 23.15
C GLU A 260 -16.51 -22.83 22.24
N GLN A 261 -17.44 -22.19 21.52
CA GLN A 261 -18.45 -22.91 20.72
C GLN A 261 -18.78 -22.23 19.38
N ALA A 262 -17.78 -22.10 18.51
CA ALA A 262 -17.92 -21.48 17.18
C ALA A 262 -17.97 -22.50 16.03
N ALA A 263 -18.82 -23.53 16.15
CA ALA A 263 -19.12 -24.43 15.03
C ALA A 263 -20.52 -24.22 14.42
N ASP A 264 -21.42 -23.53 15.11
CA ASP A 264 -22.86 -23.47 14.74
C ASP A 264 -23.50 -22.08 14.97
N GLY A 265 -22.67 -21.04 15.06
CA GLY A 265 -23.13 -19.65 15.29
C GLY A 265 -23.30 -18.87 13.98
N LYS A 266 -24.34 -18.02 13.91
CA LYS A 266 -24.52 -17.03 12.85
C LYS A 266 -23.34 -16.05 12.85
N PHE A 267 -22.84 -15.72 11.66
CA PHE A 267 -21.73 -14.80 11.46
C PHE A 267 -22.10 -13.76 10.39
N TRP A 268 -21.43 -12.61 10.45
CA TRP A 268 -21.58 -11.51 9.51
C TRP A 268 -20.22 -11.12 8.96
N ILE A 269 -20.14 -10.87 7.67
CA ILE A 269 -18.95 -10.33 7.01
C ILE A 269 -19.15 -8.83 6.87
N LEU A 270 -18.27 -8.04 7.49
CA LEU A 270 -18.30 -6.59 7.43
C LEU A 270 -17.13 -6.12 6.56
N ALA A 271 -17.43 -5.58 5.38
CA ALA A 271 -16.43 -5.01 4.50
C ALA A 271 -16.02 -3.62 4.98
N ASP A 272 -14.73 -3.29 4.88
CA ASP A 272 -14.20 -1.98 5.25
C ASP A 272 -14.55 -1.56 6.71
N PRO A 273 -13.95 -2.24 7.71
CA PRO A 273 -14.30 -2.04 9.11
C PRO A 273 -13.90 -0.65 9.61
N ASP A 274 -14.65 -0.15 10.59
CA ASP A 274 -14.25 0.99 11.41
C ASP A 274 -13.47 0.55 12.65
N THR A 275 -12.94 1.52 13.41
CA THR A 275 -12.13 1.24 14.61
C THR A 275 -12.85 0.37 15.64
N LEU A 276 -14.16 0.58 15.79
CA LEU A 276 -14.97 -0.15 16.76
C LEU A 276 -15.13 -1.61 16.32
N GLU A 277 -15.48 -1.84 15.05
CA GLU A 277 -15.63 -3.19 14.51
C GLU A 277 -14.32 -3.98 14.49
N GLU A 278 -13.18 -3.32 14.18
CA GLU A 278 -11.85 -3.94 14.30
C GLU A 278 -11.55 -4.37 15.73
N SER A 279 -12.00 -3.62 16.74
CA SER A 279 -11.80 -3.98 18.15
C SER A 279 -12.70 -5.11 18.63
N LEU A 280 -13.85 -5.32 17.97
CA LEU A 280 -14.85 -6.32 18.33
C LEU A 280 -14.66 -7.66 17.62
N CYS A 281 -14.03 -7.66 16.45
CA CYS A 281 -13.87 -8.86 15.63
C CYS A 281 -12.49 -9.48 15.84
N ASP A 282 -12.45 -10.79 16.14
CA ASP A 282 -11.22 -11.56 16.28
C ASP A 282 -10.68 -12.10 14.94
N GLU A 283 -11.46 -12.00 13.86
CA GLU A 283 -11.14 -12.57 12.55
C GLU A 283 -11.16 -11.49 11.45
N THR A 284 -10.04 -11.35 10.74
CA THR A 284 -9.85 -10.36 9.68
C THR A 284 -9.29 -11.02 8.43
N VAL A 285 -9.87 -10.69 7.28
CA VAL A 285 -9.45 -11.15 5.96
C VAL A 285 -9.12 -9.93 5.10
N THR A 286 -7.93 -9.93 4.53
CA THR A 286 -7.50 -8.93 3.56
C THR A 286 -7.20 -9.61 2.24
N ILE A 287 -7.84 -9.15 1.15
CA ILE A 287 -7.55 -9.60 -0.20
C ILE A 287 -7.01 -8.43 -1.01
N VAL A 288 -5.91 -8.65 -1.71
CA VAL A 288 -5.34 -7.69 -2.66
C VAL A 288 -5.73 -8.12 -4.05
N ILE A 289 -6.53 -7.30 -4.72
CA ILE A 289 -7.02 -7.57 -6.08
C ILE A 289 -6.52 -6.53 -7.05
N ASP A 290 -6.28 -6.97 -8.27
CA ASP A 290 -6.05 -6.11 -9.43
C ASP A 290 -7.04 -6.53 -10.53
N CYS A 291 -7.86 -5.58 -10.96
CA CYS A 291 -8.82 -5.78 -12.05
C CYS A 291 -8.41 -5.02 -13.33
N ALA A 292 -7.16 -4.55 -13.42
CA ALA A 292 -6.64 -3.94 -14.63
C ALA A 292 -6.78 -4.89 -15.83
N GLY A 293 -7.36 -4.39 -16.93
CA GLY A 293 -7.55 -5.19 -18.16
C GLY A 293 -8.77 -6.13 -18.17
N GLY A 294 -9.71 -5.98 -17.23
CA GLY A 294 -11.00 -6.68 -17.25
C GLY A 294 -10.98 -8.12 -16.73
N SER A 295 -9.81 -8.64 -16.33
CA SER A 295 -9.66 -9.93 -15.65
C SER A 295 -9.38 -9.71 -14.16
N ARG A 296 -10.08 -10.46 -13.30
CA ARG A 296 -9.91 -10.37 -11.83
C ARG A 296 -8.67 -11.17 -11.41
N ARG A 297 -7.58 -10.48 -11.07
CA ARG A 297 -6.36 -11.11 -10.57
C ARG A 297 -6.26 -10.90 -9.07
N ILE A 298 -6.15 -12.00 -8.32
CA ILE A 298 -5.87 -11.95 -6.88
C ILE A 298 -4.36 -12.06 -6.70
N LEU A 299 -3.75 -11.08 -6.04
CA LEU A 299 -2.31 -11.09 -5.76
C LEU A 299 -1.99 -11.77 -4.43
N SER A 300 -2.76 -11.45 -3.40
CA SER A 300 -2.53 -11.96 -2.05
C SER A 300 -3.85 -12.09 -1.30
N ILE A 301 -3.93 -13.13 -0.47
CA ILE A 301 -5.01 -13.34 0.50
C ILE A 301 -4.33 -13.55 1.85
N SER A 302 -4.71 -12.73 2.82
CA SER A 302 -4.20 -12.84 4.18
C SER A 302 -5.35 -12.95 5.15
N LYS A 303 -5.38 -14.07 5.89
CA LYS A 303 -6.37 -14.35 6.94
C LYS A 303 -5.66 -14.30 8.29
N HIS A 304 -6.20 -13.55 9.22
CA HIS A 304 -5.71 -13.47 10.59
C HIS A 304 -6.84 -13.81 11.57
N GLY A 305 -6.56 -14.71 12.51
CA GLY A 305 -7.51 -15.11 13.54
C GLY A 305 -8.65 -16.01 13.04
N GLY A 306 -9.54 -16.35 13.98
CA GLY A 306 -10.81 -17.05 13.80
C GLY A 306 -10.79 -18.44 13.13
N THR A 307 -11.92 -19.14 13.24
CA THR A 307 -12.14 -20.47 12.64
C THR A 307 -13.30 -20.49 11.65
N VAL A 308 -13.99 -19.36 11.46
CA VAL A 308 -15.29 -19.33 10.76
C VAL A 308 -15.13 -19.22 9.24
N MET A 309 -14.14 -18.46 8.73
CA MET A 309 -13.93 -18.39 7.29
C MET A 309 -13.42 -19.72 6.72
N THR A 310 -14.29 -20.36 5.95
CA THR A 310 -13.97 -21.51 5.10
C THR A 310 -13.52 -21.04 3.71
N ALA A 311 -12.61 -21.76 3.05
CA ALA A 311 -12.13 -21.45 1.70
C ALA A 311 -13.26 -21.23 0.66
N LYS A 312 -14.41 -21.90 0.85
CA LYS A 312 -15.61 -21.72 0.00
C LYS A 312 -16.22 -20.32 0.09
N LEU A 313 -16.18 -19.68 1.26
CA LEU A 313 -16.70 -18.32 1.46
C LEU A 313 -15.74 -17.29 0.85
N LEU A 314 -14.43 -17.50 0.96
CA LEU A 314 -13.42 -16.65 0.32
C LEU A 314 -13.48 -16.69 -1.21
N GLY A 315 -13.80 -17.86 -1.78
CA GLY A 315 -14.03 -18.02 -3.22
C GLY A 315 -15.45 -17.67 -3.67
N SER A 316 -16.32 -17.19 -2.78
CA SER A 316 -17.69 -16.86 -3.14
C SER A 316 -17.72 -15.66 -4.10
N LYS A 317 -18.63 -15.71 -5.07
CA LYS A 317 -18.79 -14.62 -6.05
C LYS A 317 -19.15 -13.31 -5.37
N GLU A 318 -19.99 -13.35 -4.34
CA GLU A 318 -20.37 -12.18 -3.55
C GLU A 318 -19.17 -11.51 -2.89
N PHE A 319 -18.25 -12.31 -2.32
CA PHE A 319 -17.03 -11.79 -1.70
C PHE A 319 -16.09 -11.13 -2.73
N LEU A 320 -15.96 -11.72 -3.91
CA LEU A 320 -15.10 -11.15 -4.95
C LEU A 320 -15.75 -9.96 -5.66
N ASP A 321 -17.08 -9.92 -5.74
CA ASP A 321 -17.82 -8.84 -6.38
C ASP A 321 -17.76 -7.56 -5.55
N TRP A 322 -17.85 -7.61 -4.21
CA TRP A 322 -17.67 -6.39 -3.39
C TRP A 322 -16.24 -5.86 -3.48
N ALA A 323 -15.24 -6.75 -3.49
CA ALA A 323 -13.84 -6.35 -3.65
C ALA A 323 -13.63 -5.67 -5.01
N SER A 324 -14.20 -6.23 -6.08
CA SER A 324 -14.15 -5.65 -7.43
C SER A 324 -14.79 -4.25 -7.48
N LYS A 325 -15.96 -4.07 -6.86
CA LYS A 325 -16.60 -2.74 -6.75
C LYS A 325 -15.74 -1.74 -5.97
N ARG A 326 -15.06 -2.20 -4.91
CA ARG A 326 -14.12 -1.36 -4.15
C ARG A 326 -12.94 -0.93 -5.02
N TRP A 327 -12.37 -1.85 -5.79
CA TRP A 327 -11.31 -1.53 -6.75
C TRP A 327 -11.76 -0.50 -7.78
N GLU A 328 -12.96 -0.64 -8.35
CA GLU A 328 -13.53 0.34 -9.29
C GLU A 328 -13.66 1.73 -8.67
N GLY A 329 -14.08 1.81 -7.40
CA GLY A 329 -14.15 3.07 -6.65
C GLY A 329 -12.79 3.76 -6.51
N PHE A 330 -11.75 3.01 -6.16
CA PHE A 330 -10.37 3.54 -6.10
C PHE A 330 -9.82 3.87 -7.48
N ALA A 331 -10.07 3.03 -8.49
CA ALA A 331 -9.68 3.27 -9.88
C ALA A 331 -10.23 4.61 -10.36
N SER A 332 -11.53 4.82 -10.18
CA SER A 332 -12.21 6.06 -10.55
C SER A 332 -11.66 7.26 -9.80
N ALA A 333 -11.36 7.13 -8.49
CA ALA A 333 -10.80 8.22 -7.70
C ALA A 333 -9.37 8.57 -8.14
N MET A 334 -8.54 7.59 -8.48
CA MET A 334 -7.16 7.79 -8.93
C MET A 334 -7.07 8.33 -10.36
N THR A 335 -8.03 8.02 -11.24
CA THR A 335 -8.05 8.52 -12.63
C THR A 335 -8.82 9.83 -12.78
N GLY A 336 -9.83 10.06 -11.94
CA GLY A 336 -10.72 11.23 -12.01
C GLY A 336 -10.14 12.52 -11.41
N GLY A 337 -8.96 12.47 -10.80
CA GLY A 337 -8.26 13.63 -10.24
C GLY A 337 -7.32 14.35 -11.22
N ARG A 338 -7.48 14.13 -12.53
CA ARG A 338 -6.77 14.87 -13.59
C ARG A 338 -7.63 15.95 -14.20
#